data_AF-A0A6A3E9G3-F1
#
_entry.id   AF-A0A6A3E9G3-F1
#
_cell.length_a   1.000
_cell.length_b   1.000
_cell.length_c   1.000
_cell.angle_alpha   90.00
_cell.angle_beta   90.00
_cell.angle_gamma   90.00
#
_symmetry.space_group_name_H-M   'P 1'
#
loop_
_entity.id
_entity.type
_entity.pdbx_description
1 polymer ?
#
loop_
_entity_poly.entity_id
_entity_poly.type
_entity_poly.pdbx_seq_one_letter_code
_entity_poly.pdbx_strand_id
1 'polypeptide(L)'
;MVLIEVDIGDRLQKAEQRLRDGVKLVFGSAGWHEGKSTTWSLYFHAAGIDWDIPNELISVPQRKIKKMRGVLDDVARRKIEEKTTQLKEAAIVNGTLGRYSKNFKFWEAFCNDFGFPVWIDELPRAQQARMVGLFAGLCASEGPNKSRAGNKYQTFDGKMAAVAFAHKAVRDARLNYRDPEFELIAQGYKRSNSQVERKQPVTTPMLLEMRRLLGPLDKQGRLL
;
A
#
# COMPACT_ATOMS: atom_id res chain seq x y z
N MET A 1 -24.58 -34.44 26.64
CA MET A 1 -24.62 -35.78 26.02
C MET A 1 -25.86 -35.82 25.15
N VAL A 2 -25.73 -36.17 23.86
CA VAL A 2 -26.88 -36.34 22.94
C VAL A 2 -27.09 -37.84 22.81
N LEU A 3 -28.33 -38.30 22.99
CA LEU A 3 -28.72 -39.69 22.80
C LEU A 3 -29.67 -39.78 21.62
N ILE A 4 -29.42 -40.75 20.74
CA ILE A 4 -30.26 -41.06 19.59
C ILE A 4 -30.63 -42.53 19.74
N GLU A 5 -31.92 -42.84 19.74
CA GLU A 5 -32.44 -44.20 19.86
C GLU A 5 -33.54 -44.40 18.82
N VAL A 6 -33.65 -45.62 18.30
CA VAL A 6 -34.70 -45.95 17.32
C VAL A 6 -36.03 -46.11 18.06
N ASP A 7 -37.08 -45.46 17.56
CA ASP A 7 -38.43 -45.54 18.12
C ASP A 7 -39.09 -46.89 17.79
N ILE A 8 -38.75 -47.91 18.58
CA ILE A 8 -39.30 -49.27 18.47
C ILE A 8 -39.89 -49.68 19.82
N GLY A 9 -41.20 -49.91 19.87
CA GLY A 9 -41.89 -50.39 21.06
C GLY A 9 -41.74 -49.42 22.23
N ASP A 10 -41.27 -49.91 23.38
CA ASP A 10 -41.08 -49.11 24.61
C ASP A 10 -39.64 -48.61 24.81
N ARG A 11 -38.79 -48.68 23.77
CA ARG A 11 -37.36 -48.35 23.87
C ARG A 11 -37.09 -46.91 24.28
N LEU A 12 -37.83 -45.95 23.73
CA LEU A 12 -37.67 -44.53 24.10
C LEU A 12 -37.99 -44.29 25.58
N GLN A 13 -39.08 -44.89 26.09
CA GLN A 13 -39.44 -44.81 27.51
C GLN A 13 -38.39 -45.49 28.41
N LYS A 14 -37.88 -46.66 28.02
CA LYS A 14 -36.81 -47.36 28.76
C LYS A 14 -35.50 -46.57 28.75
N ALA A 15 -35.14 -45.96 27.62
CA ALA A 15 -33.95 -45.12 27.52
C ALA A 15 -34.07 -43.88 28.39
N GLU A 16 -35.23 -43.24 28.41
CA GLU A 16 -35.51 -42.09 29.27
C GLU A 16 -35.43 -42.47 30.76
N GLN A 17 -36.05 -43.59 31.15
CA GLN A 17 -36.00 -44.09 32.52
C GLN A 17 -34.57 -44.44 32.96
N ARG A 18 -33.79 -45.11 32.11
CA ARG A 18 -32.38 -45.42 32.40
C ARG A 18 -31.52 -44.18 32.55
N LEU A 19 -31.77 -43.14 31.75
CA LEU A 19 -31.06 -41.87 31.87
C LEU A 19 -31.40 -41.21 33.22
N ARG A 20 -32.68 -41.20 33.60
CA ARG A 20 -33.15 -40.68 34.89
C ARG A 20 -32.52 -41.42 36.06
N ASP A 21 -32.50 -42.75 36.00
CA ASP A 21 -31.92 -43.60 37.04
C ASP A 21 -30.40 -43.40 37.14
N GLY A 22 -29.70 -43.31 36.01
CA GLY A 22 -28.27 -43.03 35.96
C GLY A 22 -27.90 -41.66 36.55
N VAL A 23 -28.67 -40.61 36.23
CA VAL A 23 -28.44 -39.27 36.80
C VAL A 23 -28.72 -39.25 38.31
N LYS A 24 -29.81 -39.90 38.76
CA LYS A 24 -30.11 -40.05 40.19
C LYS A 24 -29.05 -40.85 40.94
N LEU A 25 -28.44 -41.85 40.29
CA LEU A 25 -27.37 -42.65 40.87
C LEU A 25 -26.10 -41.81 41.09
N VAL A 26 -25.74 -40.96 40.12
CA VAL A 26 -24.50 -40.15 40.16
C VAL A 26 -24.64 -38.90 41.03
N PHE A 27 -25.78 -38.21 40.97
CA PHE A 27 -25.98 -36.91 41.61
C PHE A 27 -26.95 -36.93 42.79
N GLY A 28 -27.53 -38.09 43.12
CA GLY A 28 -28.58 -38.23 44.13
C GLY A 28 -29.95 -37.70 43.69
N SER A 29 -30.99 -38.09 44.42
CA SER A 29 -32.40 -37.75 44.09
C SER A 29 -32.68 -36.25 44.07
N ALA A 30 -31.93 -35.47 44.87
CA ALA A 30 -32.03 -34.01 44.95
C ALA A 30 -31.33 -33.27 43.79
N GLY A 31 -30.42 -33.93 43.06
CA GLY A 31 -29.73 -33.35 41.91
C GLY A 31 -30.53 -33.42 40.61
N TRP A 32 -31.64 -34.16 40.59
CA TRP A 32 -32.53 -34.29 39.44
C TRP A 32 -33.57 -33.15 39.40
N HIS A 33 -33.65 -32.44 38.28
CA HIS A 33 -34.66 -31.43 38.03
C HIS A 33 -35.53 -31.81 36.82
N GLU A 34 -36.80 -32.11 37.06
CA GLU A 34 -37.75 -32.56 36.03
C GLU A 34 -37.88 -31.55 34.88
N GLY A 35 -37.89 -30.24 35.18
CA GLY A 35 -37.98 -29.18 34.18
C GLY A 35 -36.74 -29.00 33.29
N LYS A 36 -35.65 -29.73 33.54
CA LYS A 36 -34.46 -29.75 32.67
C LYS A 36 -34.47 -30.90 31.66
N SER A 37 -35.43 -31.83 31.77
CA SER A 37 -35.62 -32.91 30.80
C SER A 37 -36.57 -32.44 29.71
N THR A 38 -36.08 -32.36 28.48
CA THR A 38 -36.92 -32.17 27.30
C THR A 38 -37.30 -33.53 26.73
N THR A 39 -38.57 -33.69 26.36
CA THR A 39 -39.07 -34.87 25.64
C THR A 39 -38.29 -35.12 24.34
N TRP A 40 -38.28 -36.37 23.87
CA TRP A 40 -37.74 -36.76 22.57
C TRP A 40 -38.22 -35.82 21.46
N SER A 41 -37.29 -35.39 20.60
CA SER A 41 -37.58 -34.54 19.45
C SER A 41 -37.03 -35.16 18.17
N LEU A 42 -37.79 -35.03 17.09
CA LEU A 42 -37.38 -35.43 15.74
C LEU A 42 -36.55 -34.33 15.04
N TYR A 43 -36.64 -33.10 15.54
CA TYR A 43 -35.89 -31.94 15.04
C TYR A 43 -35.20 -31.25 16.20
N PHE A 44 -33.87 -31.15 16.18
CA PHE A 44 -33.16 -30.52 17.29
C PHE A 44 -31.83 -29.88 16.90
N HIS A 45 -31.40 -28.93 17.72
CA HIS A 45 -30.08 -28.30 17.61
C HIS A 45 -29.16 -28.88 18.68
N ALA A 46 -28.09 -29.56 18.28
CA ALA A 46 -27.10 -30.10 19.21
C ALA A 46 -25.70 -30.10 18.60
N ALA A 47 -24.68 -29.96 19.44
CA ALA A 47 -23.27 -29.82 19.01
C ALA A 47 -23.05 -28.70 17.97
N GLY A 48 -23.95 -27.72 17.90
CA GLY A 48 -23.86 -26.61 16.95
C GLY A 48 -24.30 -26.95 15.52
N ILE A 49 -25.00 -28.06 15.30
CA ILE A 49 -25.59 -28.49 14.01
C ILE A 49 -27.08 -28.79 14.18
N ASP A 50 -27.83 -28.70 13.08
CA ASP A 50 -29.27 -28.95 13.04
C ASP A 50 -29.52 -30.39 12.57
N TRP A 51 -30.31 -31.14 13.34
CA TRP A 51 -30.64 -32.54 13.10
C TRP A 51 -32.10 -32.66 12.66
N ASP A 52 -32.32 -33.33 11.54
CA ASP A 52 -33.62 -33.69 10.97
C ASP A 52 -33.66 -35.22 10.85
N ILE A 53 -34.21 -35.86 11.87
CA ILE A 53 -34.24 -37.32 11.96
C ILE A 53 -35.14 -37.95 10.89
N PRO A 54 -36.37 -37.43 10.61
CA PRO A 54 -37.23 -38.00 9.59
C PRO A 54 -36.63 -38.01 8.18
N ASN A 55 -35.84 -36.99 7.83
CA ASN A 55 -35.19 -36.90 6.53
C ASN A 55 -33.74 -37.42 6.53
N GLU A 56 -33.29 -38.04 7.63
CA GLU A 56 -31.92 -38.53 7.80
C GLU A 56 -30.84 -37.47 7.51
N LEU A 57 -31.14 -36.21 7.85
CA LEU A 57 -30.37 -35.05 7.42
C LEU A 57 -29.72 -34.34 8.61
N ILE A 58 -28.42 -34.08 8.48
CA ILE A 58 -27.65 -33.26 9.43
C ILE A 58 -27.14 -32.06 8.65
N SER A 59 -27.45 -30.86 9.12
CA SER A 59 -27.09 -29.63 8.40
C SER A 59 -26.39 -28.60 9.29
N VAL A 60 -25.55 -27.79 8.65
CA VAL A 60 -24.96 -26.62 9.31
C VAL A 60 -26.02 -25.52 9.33
N PRO A 61 -26.32 -24.92 10.50
CA PRO A 61 -27.30 -23.85 10.59
C PRO A 61 -27.00 -22.71 9.62
N GLN A 62 -28.02 -22.16 8.97
CA GLN A 62 -27.87 -21.07 8.00
C GLN A 62 -27.12 -19.86 8.58
N ARG A 63 -27.29 -19.59 9.88
CA ARG A 63 -26.54 -18.54 10.59
C ARG A 63 -25.01 -18.75 10.56
N LYS A 64 -24.54 -20.00 10.66
CA LYS A 64 -23.11 -20.34 10.59
C LYS A 64 -22.60 -20.26 9.15
N ILE A 65 -23.40 -20.72 8.18
CA ILE A 65 -23.09 -20.59 6.75
C ILE A 65 -22.93 -19.11 6.37
N LYS A 66 -23.88 -18.27 6.78
CA LYS A 66 -23.85 -16.82 6.53
C LYS A 66 -22.62 -16.17 7.17
N LYS A 67 -22.28 -16.56 8.41
CA LYS A 67 -21.06 -16.08 9.09
C LYS A 67 -19.80 -16.45 8.30
N MET A 68 -19.69 -17.70 7.87
CA MET A 68 -18.53 -18.15 7.09
C MET A 68 -18.44 -17.45 5.73
N ARG A 69 -19.57 -17.19 5.07
CA ARG A 69 -19.61 -16.41 3.83
C ARG A 69 -19.04 -15.00 4.05
N GLY A 70 -19.45 -14.31 5.13
CA GLY A 70 -18.89 -13.00 5.46
C GLY A 70 -17.37 -13.03 5.70
N VAL A 71 -16.86 -14.07 6.38
CA VAL A 71 -15.41 -14.24 6.57
C VAL A 71 -14.69 -14.44 5.23
N LEU A 72 -15.27 -15.23 4.32
CA LEU A 72 -14.69 -15.44 2.99
C LEU A 72 -14.67 -14.16 2.16
N ASP A 73 -15.76 -13.37 2.22
CA ASP A 73 -15.86 -12.09 1.53
C ASP A 73 -14.81 -11.09 2.05
N ASP A 74 -14.60 -11.04 3.36
CA ASP A 74 -13.57 -10.20 3.99
C ASP A 74 -12.15 -10.62 3.58
N VAL A 75 -11.87 -11.93 3.54
CA VAL A 75 -10.57 -12.46 3.09
C VAL A 75 -10.34 -12.14 1.62
N ALA A 76 -11.36 -12.29 0.77
CA ALA A 76 -11.27 -11.93 -0.64
C ALA A 76 -11.00 -10.43 -0.83
N ARG A 77 -11.70 -9.58 -0.08
CA ARG A 77 -11.48 -8.13 -0.10
C ARG A 77 -10.05 -7.76 0.31
N ARG A 78 -9.56 -8.29 1.44
CA ARG A 78 -8.18 -8.04 1.92
C ARG A 78 -7.15 -8.43 0.87
N LYS A 79 -7.31 -9.60 0.23
CA LYS A 79 -6.40 -10.06 -0.82
C LYS A 79 -6.37 -9.11 -2.03
N ILE A 80 -7.52 -8.53 -2.39
CA ILE A 80 -7.60 -7.54 -3.47
C ILE A 80 -6.89 -6.24 -3.05
N GLU A 81 -7.15 -5.75 -1.83
CA GLU A 81 -6.52 -4.53 -1.28
C GLU A 81 -4.99 -4.66 -1.18
N GLU A 82 -4.50 -5.82 -0.72
CA GLU A 82 -3.07 -6.16 -0.71
C GLU A 82 -2.48 -6.13 -2.12
N LYS A 83 -3.18 -6.71 -3.10
CA LYS A 83 -2.72 -6.70 -4.49
C LYS A 83 -2.69 -5.29 -5.08
N THR A 84 -3.69 -4.46 -4.77
CA THR A 84 -3.71 -3.04 -5.15
C THR A 84 -2.54 -2.29 -4.55
N THR A 85 -2.18 -2.56 -3.30
CA THR A 85 -1.03 -1.95 -2.62
C THR A 85 0.29 -2.36 -3.28
N GLN A 86 0.47 -3.65 -3.57
CA GLN A 86 1.64 -4.15 -4.31
C GLN A 86 1.78 -3.50 -5.69
N LEU A 87 0.67 -3.28 -6.41
CA LEU A 87 0.69 -2.60 -7.70
C LEU A 87 1.11 -1.13 -7.56
N LYS A 88 0.65 -0.44 -6.51
CA LYS A 88 1.08 0.95 -6.22
C LYS A 88 2.58 1.00 -5.91
N GLU A 89 3.09 0.07 -5.11
CA GLU A 89 4.52 -0.01 -4.77
C GLU A 89 5.39 -0.36 -5.99
N ALA A 90 4.96 -1.32 -6.81
CA ALA A 90 5.68 -1.73 -8.01
C ALA A 90 5.80 -0.60 -9.06
N ALA A 91 4.87 0.35 -9.07
CA ALA A 91 4.95 1.54 -9.92
C ALA A 91 6.08 2.50 -9.50
N ILE A 92 6.66 2.30 -8.31
CA ILE A 92 7.72 3.15 -7.75
C ILE A 92 9.05 2.40 -7.85
N VAL A 93 9.96 2.88 -8.70
CA VAL A 93 11.32 2.32 -8.79
C VAL A 93 12.04 2.58 -7.46
N ASN A 94 12.37 1.52 -6.72
CA ASN A 94 12.97 1.58 -5.37
C ASN A 94 14.24 2.46 -5.30
N GLY A 95 15.09 2.45 -6.34
CA GLY A 95 16.28 3.30 -6.41
C GLY A 95 15.98 4.81 -6.54
N THR A 96 14.77 5.16 -6.98
CA THR A 96 14.34 6.55 -7.20
C THR A 96 13.67 7.15 -5.96
N LEU A 97 13.14 6.32 -5.05
CA LEU A 97 12.44 6.76 -3.85
C LEU A 97 13.35 7.60 -2.93
N GLY A 98 14.58 7.14 -2.70
CA GLY A 98 15.56 7.89 -1.89
C GLY A 98 15.94 9.23 -2.50
N ARG A 99 15.98 9.32 -3.84
CA ARG A 99 16.27 10.57 -4.56
C ARG A 99 15.06 11.52 -4.52
N TYR A 100 13.85 11.01 -4.71
CA TYR A 100 12.62 11.79 -4.59
C TYR A 100 12.42 12.31 -3.16
N SER A 101 12.66 11.49 -2.14
CA SER A 101 12.59 11.91 -0.74
C SER A 101 13.54 13.07 -0.44
N LYS A 102 14.82 12.96 -0.82
CA LYS A 102 15.79 14.07 -0.65
C LYS A 102 15.37 15.35 -1.38
N ASN A 103 14.90 15.22 -2.62
CA ASN A 103 14.43 16.36 -3.40
C ASN A 103 13.17 16.99 -2.79
N PHE A 104 12.25 16.19 -2.25
CA PHE A 104 11.04 16.68 -1.59
C PHE A 104 11.36 17.36 -0.25
N LYS A 105 12.34 16.86 0.51
CA LYS A 105 12.83 17.55 1.72
C LYS A 105 13.33 18.97 1.44
N PHE A 106 13.91 19.20 0.26
CA PHE A 106 14.31 20.54 -0.15
C PHE A 106 13.11 21.46 -0.43
N TRP A 107 12.03 20.91 -0.98
CA TRP A 107 10.76 21.64 -1.12
C TRP A 107 10.13 21.95 0.24
N GLU A 108 10.10 20.98 1.16
CA GLU A 108 9.61 21.21 2.54
C GLU A 108 10.39 22.32 3.25
N ALA A 109 11.72 22.32 3.14
CA ALA A 109 12.55 23.38 3.71
C ALA A 109 12.20 24.75 3.12
N PHE A 110 12.11 24.86 1.79
CA PHE A 110 11.67 26.07 1.12
C PHE A 110 10.29 26.55 1.61
N CYS A 111 9.31 25.66 1.69
CA CYS A 111 7.98 26.02 2.18
C CYS A 111 8.03 26.52 3.62
N ASN A 112 8.78 25.84 4.50
CA ASN A 112 8.92 26.25 5.90
C ASN A 112 9.61 27.61 6.05
N ASP A 113 10.70 27.85 5.31
CA ASP A 113 11.48 29.09 5.37
C ASP A 113 10.65 30.30 4.87
N PHE A 114 9.77 30.09 3.90
CA PHE A 114 8.91 31.13 3.33
C PHE A 114 7.50 31.19 3.98
N GLY A 115 7.21 30.34 4.96
CA GLY A 115 5.91 30.28 5.63
C GLY A 115 4.76 29.78 4.74
N PHE A 116 5.08 29.00 3.71
CA PHE A 116 4.09 28.43 2.80
C PHE A 116 3.66 27.01 3.21
N PRO A 117 2.44 26.57 2.84
CA PRO A 117 2.07 25.17 2.99
C PRO A 117 2.92 24.28 2.08
N VAL A 118 3.34 23.13 2.59
CA VAL A 118 4.07 22.11 1.81
C VAL A 118 3.19 21.51 0.72
N TRP A 119 1.91 21.27 1.06
CA TRP A 119 0.90 20.71 0.18
C TRP A 119 0.14 21.85 -0.47
N ILE A 120 0.31 22.01 -1.78
CA ILE A 120 -0.22 23.14 -2.54
C ILE A 120 -1.42 22.77 -3.41
N ASP A 121 -1.88 21.51 -3.35
CA ASP A 121 -2.97 20.98 -4.17
C ASP A 121 -4.30 21.73 -4.01
N GLU A 122 -4.55 22.27 -2.81
CA GLU A 122 -5.78 23.00 -2.49
C GLU A 122 -5.67 24.52 -2.76
N LEU A 123 -4.47 25.03 -3.07
CA LEU A 123 -4.28 26.46 -3.32
C LEU A 123 -4.81 26.87 -4.70
N PRO A 124 -5.22 28.14 -4.89
CA PRO A 124 -5.51 28.68 -6.21
C PRO A 124 -4.32 28.52 -7.16
N ARG A 125 -4.59 28.24 -8.45
CA ARG A 125 -3.55 27.96 -9.45
C ARG A 125 -2.49 29.06 -9.55
N ALA A 126 -2.89 30.33 -9.50
CA ALA A 126 -1.96 31.46 -9.52
C ALA A 126 -1.00 31.44 -8.30
N GLN A 127 -1.50 31.04 -7.13
CA GLN A 127 -0.66 30.92 -5.93
C GLN A 127 0.29 29.73 -6.03
N GLN A 128 -0.17 28.59 -6.58
CA GLN A 128 0.71 27.45 -6.88
C GLN A 128 1.83 27.88 -7.85
N ALA A 129 1.48 28.54 -8.96
CA ALA A 129 2.43 29.02 -9.97
C ALA A 129 3.46 29.98 -9.38
N ARG A 130 3.01 30.95 -8.57
CA ARG A 130 3.88 31.89 -7.86
C ARG A 130 4.85 31.19 -6.92
N MET A 131 4.38 30.23 -6.11
CA MET A 131 5.24 29.47 -5.19
C MET A 131 6.30 28.67 -5.96
N VAL A 132 5.90 28.00 -7.03
CA VAL A 132 6.81 27.24 -7.88
C VAL A 132 7.81 28.18 -8.59
N GLY A 133 7.38 29.36 -9.01
CA GLY A 133 8.23 30.40 -9.59
C GLY A 133 9.30 30.90 -8.62
N LEU A 134 8.91 31.20 -7.37
CA LEU A 134 9.85 31.58 -6.30
C LEU A 134 10.85 30.45 -6.01
N PHE A 135 10.38 29.21 -5.98
CA PHE A 135 11.25 28.05 -5.80
C PHE A 135 12.22 27.84 -6.97
N ALA A 136 11.79 28.10 -8.21
CA ALA A 136 12.65 28.09 -9.39
C ALA A 136 13.73 29.19 -9.28
N GLY A 137 13.34 30.39 -8.86
CA GLY A 137 14.25 31.51 -8.58
C GLY A 137 15.30 31.13 -7.53
N LEU A 138 14.88 30.60 -6.38
CA LEU A 138 15.78 30.10 -5.34
C LEU A 138 16.73 29.03 -5.90
N CYS A 139 16.21 28.06 -6.65
CA CYS A 139 17.04 27.03 -7.25
C CYS A 139 18.06 27.59 -8.24
N ALA A 140 17.76 28.70 -8.92
CA ALA A 140 18.63 29.35 -9.90
C ALA A 140 19.67 30.27 -9.26
N SER A 141 19.36 30.90 -8.12
CA SER A 141 20.28 31.77 -7.39
C SER A 141 21.17 31.00 -6.40
N GLU A 142 20.56 30.13 -5.60
CA GLU A 142 21.17 29.49 -4.42
C GLU A 142 20.82 28.00 -4.38
N GLY A 143 21.67 27.17 -4.97
CA GLY A 143 21.54 25.73 -4.83
C GLY A 143 21.94 25.26 -3.43
N PRO A 144 21.36 24.15 -2.91
CA PRO A 144 21.79 23.50 -1.66
C PRO A 144 23.14 22.76 -1.83
N ASN A 145 24.00 23.24 -2.73
CA ASN A 145 25.31 22.70 -2.97
C ASN A 145 26.34 23.45 -2.10
N LYS A 146 27.51 22.83 -1.90
CA LYS A 146 28.58 23.39 -1.05
C LYS A 146 29.04 24.78 -1.50
N SER A 147 28.85 25.11 -2.77
CA SER A 147 29.23 26.40 -3.35
C SER A 147 28.13 27.46 -3.28
N ARG A 148 26.94 27.15 -2.76
CA ARG A 148 25.72 28.00 -2.83
C ARG A 148 25.44 28.58 -4.21
N ALA A 149 25.90 27.90 -5.26
CA ALA A 149 25.75 28.34 -6.63
C ALA A 149 24.43 27.83 -7.19
N GLY A 150 23.85 28.58 -8.13
CA GLY A 150 22.65 28.17 -8.86
C GLY A 150 22.70 26.73 -9.36
N ASN A 151 21.61 25.99 -9.19
CA ASN A 151 21.49 24.64 -9.71
C ASN A 151 21.39 24.66 -11.24
N LYS A 152 21.65 23.51 -11.86
CA LYS A 152 21.27 23.32 -13.26
C LYS A 152 19.76 23.17 -13.40
N TYR A 153 19.22 23.57 -14.55
CA TYR A 153 17.78 23.41 -14.84
C TYR A 153 17.32 21.95 -14.66
N GLN A 154 18.13 20.96 -15.07
CA GLN A 154 17.79 19.54 -14.91
C GLN A 154 17.66 19.12 -13.44
N THR A 155 18.41 19.76 -12.54
CA THR A 155 18.30 19.52 -11.09
C THR A 155 17.00 20.09 -10.54
N PHE A 156 16.61 21.28 -10.99
CA PHE A 156 15.31 21.87 -10.66
C PHE A 156 14.15 21.01 -11.18
N ASP A 157 14.21 20.57 -12.44
CA ASP A 157 13.20 19.71 -13.04
C ASP A 157 13.03 18.40 -12.26
N GLY A 158 14.14 17.77 -11.85
CA GLY A 158 14.12 16.59 -10.97
C GLY A 158 13.58 16.86 -9.56
N LYS A 159 13.66 18.09 -9.04
CA LYS A 159 13.01 18.49 -7.78
C LYS A 159 11.51 18.64 -7.96
N MET A 160 11.08 19.31 -9.04
CA MET A 160 9.65 19.46 -9.35
C MET A 160 8.97 18.12 -9.62
N ALA A 161 9.65 17.19 -10.28
CA ALA A 161 9.17 15.81 -10.43
C ALA A 161 8.94 15.13 -9.06
N ALA A 162 9.81 15.40 -8.07
CA ALA A 162 9.64 14.89 -6.71
C ALA A 162 8.41 15.47 -6.01
N VAL A 163 8.18 16.77 -6.16
CA VAL A 163 7.01 17.46 -5.60
C VAL A 163 5.71 16.92 -6.22
N ALA A 164 5.66 16.80 -7.55
CA ALA A 164 4.51 16.22 -8.24
C ALA A 164 4.26 14.75 -7.84
N PHE A 165 5.33 13.97 -7.70
CA PHE A 165 5.24 12.58 -7.26
C PHE A 165 4.72 12.48 -5.82
N ALA A 166 5.22 13.30 -4.90
CA ALA A 166 4.78 13.30 -3.50
C ALA A 166 3.29 13.66 -3.36
N HIS A 167 2.81 14.67 -4.10
CA HIS A 167 1.39 15.02 -4.11
C HIS A 167 0.53 13.89 -4.67
N LYS A 168 0.99 13.22 -5.74
CA LYS A 168 0.29 12.06 -6.29
C LYS A 168 0.27 10.88 -5.31
N ALA A 169 1.38 10.60 -4.65
CA ALA A 169 1.52 9.43 -3.79
C ALA A 169 0.83 9.58 -2.43
N VAL A 170 0.87 10.77 -1.84
CA VAL A 170 0.37 11.03 -0.48
C VAL A 170 -1.03 11.63 -0.47
N ARG A 171 -1.33 12.51 -1.42
CA ARG A 171 -2.59 13.29 -1.46
C ARG A 171 -3.56 12.80 -2.53
N ASP A 172 -3.17 11.81 -3.33
CA ASP A 172 -3.88 11.39 -4.55
C ASP A 172 -4.18 12.58 -5.48
N ALA A 173 -3.31 13.60 -5.44
CA ALA A 173 -3.51 14.86 -6.13
C ALA A 173 -2.53 15.01 -7.29
N ARG A 174 -3.04 15.37 -8.47
CA ARG A 174 -2.19 15.70 -9.61
C ARG A 174 -1.97 17.20 -9.66
N LEU A 175 -0.81 17.64 -9.16
CA LEU A 175 -0.40 19.03 -9.32
C LEU A 175 -0.28 19.40 -10.80
N ASN A 176 -0.94 20.49 -11.18
CA ASN A 176 -0.78 21.12 -12.48
C ASN A 176 -0.28 22.55 -12.30
N TYR A 177 1.03 22.67 -12.13
CA TYR A 177 1.74 23.95 -12.04
C TYR A 177 2.20 24.48 -13.41
N ARG A 178 1.75 23.87 -14.53
CA ARG A 178 1.96 24.42 -15.88
C ARG A 178 0.99 25.56 -16.13
N ASP A 179 1.31 26.68 -15.51
CA ASP A 179 0.68 27.97 -15.71
C ASP A 179 1.56 28.82 -16.65
N PRO A 180 0.99 29.72 -17.48
CA PRO A 180 1.79 30.60 -18.33
C PRO A 180 2.93 31.34 -17.61
N GLU A 181 2.71 31.77 -16.36
CA GLU A 181 3.75 32.41 -15.54
C GLU A 181 4.90 31.45 -15.24
N PHE A 182 4.57 30.22 -14.83
CA PHE A 182 5.57 29.20 -14.57
C PHE A 182 6.33 28.79 -15.83
N GLU A 183 5.65 28.61 -16.96
CA GLU A 183 6.29 28.23 -18.22
C GLU A 183 7.31 29.28 -18.67
N LEU A 184 6.99 30.56 -18.49
CA LEU A 184 7.89 31.66 -18.78
C LEU A 184 9.13 31.64 -17.86
N ILE A 185 8.95 31.41 -16.56
CA ILE A 185 10.04 31.28 -15.59
C ILE A 185 10.92 30.06 -15.90
N ALA A 186 10.32 28.89 -16.13
CA ALA A 186 11.04 27.67 -16.45
C ALA A 186 11.84 27.80 -17.75
N GLN A 187 11.27 28.45 -18.77
CA GLN A 187 11.96 28.72 -20.02
C GLN A 187 13.11 29.72 -19.84
N GLY A 188 12.91 30.77 -19.06
CA GLY A 188 13.95 31.74 -18.70
C GLY A 188 15.11 31.08 -17.95
N TYR A 189 14.79 30.23 -16.98
CA TYR A 189 15.78 29.45 -16.24
C TYR A 189 16.55 28.49 -17.17
N LYS A 190 15.85 27.76 -18.05
CA LYS A 190 16.50 26.87 -19.01
C LYS A 190 17.47 27.60 -19.93
N ARG A 191 17.11 28.79 -20.41
CA ARG A 191 17.96 29.61 -21.30
C ARG A 191 19.16 30.20 -20.58
N SER A 192 18.96 30.81 -19.41
CA SER A 192 20.04 31.40 -18.61
C SER A 192 21.04 30.36 -18.09
N ASN A 193 20.58 29.13 -17.82
CA ASN A 193 21.43 28.01 -17.42
C ASN A 193 22.14 27.31 -18.60
N SER A 194 21.76 27.62 -19.85
CA SER A 194 22.30 26.96 -21.05
C SER A 194 23.64 27.51 -21.55
N GLN A 195 24.20 28.54 -20.89
CA GLN A 195 25.59 28.97 -21.07
C GLN A 195 26.63 27.99 -20.48
N VAL A 196 26.23 26.78 -20.10
CA VAL A 196 27.18 25.69 -19.84
C VAL A 196 27.89 25.37 -21.15
N GLU A 197 29.18 25.67 -21.22
CA GLU A 197 30.09 25.26 -22.28
C GLU A 197 29.76 23.84 -22.74
N ARG A 198 29.19 23.71 -23.94
CA ARG A 198 28.96 22.39 -24.53
C ARG A 198 30.34 21.77 -24.71
N LYS A 199 30.62 20.72 -23.94
CA LYS A 199 31.81 19.89 -24.16
C LYS A 199 31.76 19.42 -25.61
N GLN A 200 32.81 19.73 -26.37
CA GLN A 200 32.93 19.28 -27.75
C GLN A 200 32.83 17.74 -27.76
N PRO A 201 32.11 17.15 -28.73
CA PRO A 201 32.00 15.71 -28.83
C PRO A 201 33.39 15.11 -29.04
N VAL A 202 33.78 14.18 -28.17
CA VAL A 202 34.96 13.35 -28.42
C VAL A 202 34.60 12.38 -29.54
N THR A 203 35.20 12.57 -30.71
CA THR A 203 34.90 11.77 -31.90
C THR A 203 35.83 10.55 -31.98
N THR A 204 35.39 9.50 -32.68
CA THR A 204 36.23 8.31 -32.94
C THR A 204 37.59 8.66 -33.54
N PRO A 205 37.71 9.59 -34.51
CA PRO A 205 39.01 10.04 -35.00
C PRO A 205 39.90 10.67 -33.92
N MET A 206 39.34 11.48 -33.01
CA MET A 206 40.13 12.06 -31.90
C MET A 206 40.65 10.98 -30.94
N LEU A 207 39.83 9.96 -30.65
CA LEU A 207 40.25 8.83 -29.82
C LEU A 207 41.36 8.00 -30.49
N LEU A 208 41.26 7.81 -31.81
CA LEU A 208 42.29 7.11 -32.58
C LEU A 208 43.61 7.90 -32.61
N GLU A 209 43.55 9.22 -32.73
CA GLU A 209 44.74 10.07 -32.70
C GLU A 209 45.35 10.12 -31.30
N MET A 210 44.53 10.24 -30.25
CA MET A 210 45.00 10.11 -28.86
C MET A 210 45.68 8.76 -28.62
N ARG A 211 45.11 7.66 -29.13
CA ARG A 211 45.71 6.32 -29.05
C ARG A 211 47.02 6.21 -29.83
N ARG A 212 47.13 6.89 -30.98
CA ARG A 212 48.35 6.94 -31.79
C ARG A 212 49.47 7.68 -31.05
N LEU A 213 49.15 8.81 -30.42
CA LEU A 213 50.09 9.64 -29.65
C LEU A 213 50.57 8.97 -28.37
N LEU A 214 49.72 8.15 -27.74
CA LEU A 214 50.03 7.42 -26.51
C LEU A 214 50.96 6.20 -26.72
N GLY A 215 51.30 5.84 -27.96
CA GLY A 215 52.19 4.71 -28.26
C GLY A 215 51.54 3.33 -28.04
N PRO A 216 52.19 2.23 -28.46
CA PRO A 216 51.64 0.89 -28.25
C PRO A 216 51.62 0.53 -26.76
N LEU A 217 50.46 0.05 -26.29
CA LEU A 217 50.32 -0.50 -24.95
C LEU A 217 51.04 -1.86 -24.88
N ASP A 218 51.65 -2.16 -23.73
CA ASP A 218 52.18 -3.50 -23.45
C ASP A 218 51.06 -4.55 -23.37
N LYS A 219 51.42 -5.84 -23.23
CA LYS A 219 50.45 -6.96 -23.15
C LYS A 219 49.50 -6.88 -21.94
N GLN A 220 49.74 -5.96 -21.01
CA GLN A 220 48.91 -5.71 -19.83
C GLN A 220 48.14 -4.38 -19.89
N GLY A 221 48.19 -3.65 -21.02
CA GLY A 221 47.44 -2.41 -21.20
C GLY A 221 48.07 -1.18 -20.53
N ARG A 222 49.38 -1.20 -20.26
CA ARG A 222 50.12 -0.02 -19.76
C ARG A 222 50.90 0.66 -20.88
N LEU A 223 51.03 1.98 -20.77
CA LEU A 223 51.79 2.82 -21.70
C LEU A 223 53.29 2.51 -21.54
N LEU A 224 53.97 2.21 -22.64
CA LEU A 224 55.42 2.02 -22.70
C LEU A 224 56.18 3.35 -22.67
#